data_AF-A0AAP0YY16-F1
#
_entry.id   AF-A0AAP0YY16-F1
#
_cell.length_a   1.000
_cell.length_b   1.000
_cell.length_c   1.000
_cell.angle_alpha   90.00
_cell.angle_beta   90.00
_cell.angle_gamma   90.00
#
_symmetry.space_group_name_H-M   'P 1'
#
loop_
_entity.id
_entity.type
_entity.pdbx_description
1 polymer ?
#
loop_
_entity_poly.entity_id
_entity_poly.type
_entity_poly.pdbx_seq_one_letter_code
_entity_poly.pdbx_strand_id
1 'polypeptide(L)'
;MKSESINSLTVSPSVETFTIPDLQVLSQRAEASEEVNDNARRISLAASDLLNFADQTGIGDSTELAGTAVTDLLTDLMHLCAYCWPDEGEISFDSALNTARSHFAAESDEYAQW
;
A
#
# COMPACT_ATOMS: atom_id res chain seq x y z
N MET A 1 40.53 -37.35 2.11
CA MET A 1 39.17 -36.89 1.78
C MET A 1 38.16 -37.57 2.70
N LYS A 2 37.67 -36.87 3.72
CA LYS A 2 36.30 -37.02 4.24
C LYS A 2 35.89 -35.64 4.74
N SER A 3 34.95 -35.06 4.00
CA SER A 3 34.47 -33.69 4.17
C SER A 3 33.50 -33.59 5.34
N GLU A 4 33.53 -32.41 5.95
CA GLU A 4 32.72 -31.92 7.04
C GLU A 4 31.24 -31.88 6.67
N SER A 5 30.36 -32.22 7.62
CA SER A 5 28.94 -31.90 7.55
C SER A 5 28.68 -30.74 8.50
N ILE A 6 28.71 -29.53 7.94
CA ILE A 6 28.24 -28.31 8.60
C ILE A 6 26.72 -28.27 8.45
N ASN A 7 26.02 -28.39 9.58
CA ASN A 7 24.59 -28.10 9.68
C ASN A 7 24.36 -26.65 9.24
N SER A 8 23.77 -26.49 8.07
CA SER A 8 23.26 -25.20 7.62
C SER A 8 21.99 -24.91 8.41
N LEU A 9 22.11 -24.11 9.48
CA LEU A 9 20.96 -23.41 10.05
C LEU A 9 20.51 -22.40 8.99
N THR A 10 19.57 -22.79 8.14
CA THR A 10 18.84 -21.85 7.31
C THR A 10 17.92 -21.05 8.23
N VAL A 11 18.41 -19.92 8.74
CA VAL A 11 17.55 -18.83 9.19
C VAL A 11 16.81 -18.34 7.95
N SER A 12 15.52 -18.66 7.86
CA SER A 12 14.62 -18.02 6.90
C SER A 12 14.63 -16.51 7.18
N PRO A 13 14.75 -15.64 6.16
CA PRO A 13 14.57 -14.21 6.36
C PRO A 13 13.15 -13.99 6.89
N SER A 14 13.04 -13.40 8.08
CA SER A 14 11.75 -12.89 8.56
C SER A 14 11.22 -11.93 7.50
N VAL A 15 10.03 -12.18 6.97
CA VAL A 15 9.31 -11.18 6.17
C VAL A 15 9.23 -9.94 7.05
N GLU A 16 9.98 -8.91 6.68
CA GLU A 16 9.98 -7.65 7.40
C GLU A 16 8.54 -7.12 7.35
N THR A 17 7.90 -7.05 8.52
CA THR A 17 6.50 -6.62 8.64
C THR A 17 6.44 -5.13 8.35
N PHE A 18 5.70 -4.71 7.33
CA PHE A 18 5.50 -3.29 7.01
C PHE A 18 4.34 -2.72 7.84
N THR A 19 4.67 -1.87 8.81
CA THR A 19 3.77 -1.32 9.84
C THR A 19 3.32 0.11 9.53
N ILE A 20 2.40 0.65 10.32
CA ILE A 20 1.97 2.06 10.22
C ILE A 20 3.14 3.05 10.42
N PRO A 21 4.05 2.88 11.40
CA PRO A 21 5.27 3.68 11.46
C PRO A 21 6.14 3.61 10.20
N ASP A 22 6.28 2.44 9.57
CA ASP A 22 7.04 2.30 8.33
C ASP A 22 6.39 3.08 7.18
N LEU A 23 5.05 3.06 7.11
CA LEU A 23 4.26 3.87 6.18
C LEU A 23 4.47 5.36 6.41
N GLN A 24 4.56 5.82 7.66
CA GLN A 24 4.85 7.22 7.97
C GLN A 24 6.24 7.64 7.48
N VAL A 25 7.26 6.81 7.71
CA VAL A 25 8.61 7.06 7.21
C VAL A 25 8.64 7.07 5.68
N LEU A 26 7.91 6.15 5.04
CA LEU A 26 7.76 6.11 3.58
C LEU A 26 7.13 7.40 3.05
N SER A 27 6.03 7.84 3.65
CA SER A 27 5.32 9.07 3.26
C SER A 27 6.25 10.27 3.26
N GLN A 28 7.02 10.48 4.34
CA GLN A 28 7.96 11.60 4.46
C GLN A 28 9.09 11.55 3.42
N ARG A 29 9.61 10.34 3.12
CA ARG A 29 10.65 10.17 2.10
C ARG A 29 10.13 10.42 0.69
N ALA A 30 8.90 9.98 0.41
CA ALA A 30 8.23 10.20 -0.86
C ALA A 30 7.89 11.69 -1.07
N GLU A 31 7.39 12.36 -0.02
CA GLU A 31 7.10 13.81 -0.03
C GLU A 31 8.34 14.65 -0.38
N ALA A 32 9.51 14.27 0.14
CA ALA A 32 10.77 14.96 -0.16
C ALA A 32 11.23 14.83 -1.62
N SER A 33 10.60 13.95 -2.42
CA SER A 33 11.01 13.64 -3.80
C SER A 33 9.95 13.99 -4.86
N GLU A 34 8.81 14.56 -4.46
CA GLU A 34 7.66 14.77 -5.37
C GLU A 34 7.92 15.73 -6.51
N GLU A 35 8.77 16.75 -6.31
CA GLU A 35 9.01 17.80 -7.31
C GLU A 35 9.61 17.28 -8.61
N VAL A 36 10.28 16.13 -8.56
CA VAL A 36 11.05 15.55 -9.67
C VAL A 36 10.68 14.10 -9.97
N ASN A 37 9.75 13.51 -9.21
CA ASN A 37 9.35 12.12 -9.37
C ASN A 37 7.84 11.97 -9.14
N ASP A 38 7.09 11.80 -10.22
CA ASP A 38 5.64 11.63 -10.17
C ASP A 38 5.23 10.36 -9.38
N ASN A 39 6.05 9.31 -9.38
CA ASN A 39 5.79 8.12 -8.57
C ASN A 39 5.97 8.40 -7.07
N ALA A 40 6.97 9.22 -6.69
CA ALA A 40 7.11 9.67 -5.31
C ALA A 40 5.88 10.48 -4.88
N ARG A 41 5.36 11.36 -5.75
CA ARG A 41 4.10 12.07 -5.51
C ARG A 41 2.90 11.14 -5.34
N ARG A 42 2.72 10.16 -6.22
CA ARG A 42 1.65 9.15 -6.09
C ARG A 42 1.75 8.37 -4.77
N ILE A 43 2.96 7.93 -4.39
CA ILE A 43 3.21 7.19 -3.15
C ILE A 43 2.93 8.06 -1.93
N SER A 44 3.43 9.29 -1.91
CA SER A 44 3.24 10.23 -0.80
C SER A 44 1.77 10.54 -0.55
N LEU A 45 1.01 10.85 -1.61
CA LEU A 45 -0.42 11.09 -1.51
C LEU A 45 -1.17 9.87 -0.96
N ALA A 46 -0.92 8.69 -1.53
CA ALA A 46 -1.56 7.45 -1.06
C ALA A 46 -1.20 7.11 0.39
N ALA A 47 0.06 7.31 0.79
CA ALA A 47 0.51 7.06 2.16
C ALA A 47 -0.11 8.06 3.14
N SER A 48 -0.19 9.34 2.77
CA SER A 48 -0.85 10.38 3.57
C SER A 48 -2.32 10.08 3.80
N ASP A 49 -3.07 9.71 2.76
CA ASP A 49 -4.49 9.36 2.88
C ASP A 49 -4.70 8.14 3.78
N LEU A 50 -3.83 7.13 3.65
CA LEU A 50 -3.89 5.93 4.47
C LEU A 50 -3.51 6.18 5.94
N LEU A 51 -2.53 7.05 6.21
CA LEU A 51 -2.18 7.46 7.57
C LEU A 51 -3.31 8.25 8.22
N ASN A 52 -3.96 9.14 7.48
CA ASN A 52 -5.12 9.90 7.95
C ASN A 52 -6.32 8.98 8.23
N PHE A 53 -6.53 7.95 7.40
CA PHE A 53 -7.54 6.92 7.68
C PHE A 53 -7.20 6.12 8.94
N ALA A 54 -5.94 5.70 9.09
CA ALA A 54 -5.49 4.94 10.26
C ALA A 54 -5.66 5.75 11.55
N ASP A 55 -5.36 7.05 11.55
CA ASP A 55 -5.59 7.95 12.69
C ASP A 55 -7.08 8.01 13.06
N GLN A 56 -7.96 8.25 12.08
CA GLN A 56 -9.40 8.35 12.31
C GLN A 56 -10.05 7.06 12.83
N THR A 57 -9.47 5.91 12.51
CA THR A 57 -9.96 4.59 12.93
C THR A 57 -9.29 4.06 14.19
N GLY A 58 -8.27 4.76 14.70
CA GLY A 58 -7.48 4.34 15.86
C GLY A 58 -6.41 3.28 15.58
N ILE A 59 -6.21 2.92 14.31
CA ILE A 59 -5.14 2.02 13.85
C ILE A 59 -3.79 2.76 13.79
N GLY A 60 -3.81 4.10 13.74
CA GLY A 60 -2.63 4.97 13.60
C GLY A 60 -1.58 4.82 14.71
N ASP A 61 -2.03 4.60 15.94
CA ASP A 61 -1.16 4.44 17.13
C ASP A 61 -0.78 2.97 17.40
N SER A 62 -1.12 2.07 16.48
CA SER A 62 -0.92 0.62 16.67
C SER A 62 0.38 0.13 16.02
N THR A 63 0.91 -0.98 16.51
CA THR A 63 1.95 -1.74 15.80
C THR A 63 1.37 -2.65 14.71
N GLU A 64 0.14 -2.37 14.26
CA GLU A 64 -0.50 -3.17 13.23
C GLU A 64 0.18 -2.98 11.87
N LEU A 65 -0.09 -3.93 11.00
CA LEU A 65 0.40 -3.93 9.64
C LEU A 65 -0.31 -2.84 8.86
N ALA A 66 0.42 -2.07 8.04
CA ALA A 66 -0.22 -1.12 7.13
C ALA A 66 -1.18 -1.83 6.16
N GLY A 67 -0.96 -3.11 5.88
CA GLY A 67 -1.87 -3.96 5.12
C GLY A 67 -3.27 -4.12 5.76
N THR A 68 -3.39 -4.03 7.09
CA THR A 68 -4.69 -4.00 7.78
C THR A 68 -5.43 -2.71 7.41
N ALA A 69 -4.77 -1.56 7.58
CA ALA A 69 -5.36 -0.26 7.20
C ALA A 69 -5.74 -0.20 5.71
N VAL A 70 -4.94 -0.79 4.81
CA VAL A 70 -5.31 -0.89 3.38
C VAL A 70 -6.59 -1.68 3.21
N THR A 71 -6.70 -2.85 3.85
CA THR A 71 -7.85 -3.73 3.72
C THR A 71 -9.12 -3.07 4.26
N ASP A 72 -9.01 -2.39 5.40
CA ASP A 72 -10.14 -1.69 6.03
C ASP A 72 -10.57 -0.48 5.20
N LEU A 73 -9.62 0.31 4.67
CA LEU A 73 -9.95 1.42 3.77
C LEU A 73 -10.64 0.92 2.49
N LEU A 74 -10.15 -0.17 1.88
CA LEU A 74 -10.81 -0.76 0.71
C LEU A 74 -12.23 -1.24 1.04
N THR A 75 -12.43 -1.80 2.24
CA THR A 75 -13.76 -2.23 2.71
C THR A 75 -14.71 -1.04 2.87
N ASP A 76 -14.24 0.06 3.44
CA ASP A 76 -15.03 1.29 3.58
C ASP A 76 -15.34 1.93 2.22
N LEU A 77 -14.40 1.86 1.27
CA LEU A 77 -14.64 2.27 -0.12
C LEU A 77 -15.69 1.38 -0.80
N MET A 78 -15.71 0.07 -0.54
CA MET A 78 -16.76 -0.82 -1.04
C MET A 78 -18.14 -0.42 -0.47
N HIS A 79 -18.23 -0.14 0.82
CA HIS A 79 -19.46 0.35 1.45
C HIS A 79 -19.90 1.70 0.86
N LEU A 80 -18.96 2.62 0.65
CA LEU A 80 -19.23 3.91 0.02
C LEU A 80 -19.75 3.73 -1.41
N CYS A 81 -19.11 2.88 -2.21
CA CYS A 81 -19.55 2.60 -3.57
C CYS A 81 -20.97 2.00 -3.60
N ALA A 82 -21.24 1.02 -2.75
CA ALA A 82 -22.57 0.41 -2.65
C ALA A 82 -23.65 1.42 -2.23
N TYR A 83 -23.31 2.41 -1.42
CA TYR A 83 -24.23 3.46 -0.99
C TYR A 83 -24.45 4.53 -2.07
N CYS A 84 -23.39 4.98 -2.73
CA CYS A 84 -23.44 6.06 -3.73
C CYS A 84 -23.93 5.59 -5.10
N TRP A 85 -23.64 4.35 -5.48
CA TRP A 85 -24.00 3.73 -6.76
C TRP A 85 -24.64 2.35 -6.55
N PRO A 86 -25.85 2.29 -5.96
CA PRO A 86 -26.50 1.04 -5.56
C PRO A 86 -27.07 0.20 -6.73
N ASP A 87 -27.29 0.80 -7.91
CA ASP A 87 -27.83 0.15 -9.11
C ASP A 87 -26.72 -0.14 -10.14
N GLU A 88 -27.02 -0.80 -11.27
CA GLU A 88 -26.11 -1.07 -12.42
C GLU A 88 -25.56 0.20 -13.13
N GLY A 89 -25.17 1.22 -12.37
CA GLY A 89 -24.46 2.39 -12.84
C GLY A 89 -23.05 2.04 -13.31
N GLU A 90 -22.49 2.93 -14.10
CA GLU A 90 -21.15 2.82 -14.70
C GLU A 90 -20.01 2.62 -13.68
N ILE A 91 -20.26 2.97 -12.41
CA ILE A 91 -19.27 2.97 -11.33
C ILE A 91 -19.68 1.97 -10.24
N SER A 92 -18.90 0.91 -10.10
CA SER A 92 -18.88 0.00 -8.95
C SER A 92 -17.46 -0.04 -8.38
N PHE A 93 -17.28 -0.57 -7.16
CA PHE A 93 -15.93 -0.74 -6.62
C PHE A 93 -15.07 -1.61 -7.55
N ASP A 94 -15.64 -2.68 -8.10
CA ASP A 94 -14.94 -3.57 -9.02
C ASP A 94 -14.58 -2.88 -10.35
N SER A 95 -15.48 -2.05 -10.91
CA SER A 95 -15.16 -1.31 -12.13
C SER A 95 -14.08 -0.26 -11.89
N ALA A 96 -14.14 0.47 -10.77
CA ALA A 96 -13.11 1.43 -10.36
C ALA A 96 -11.76 0.74 -10.11
N LEU A 97 -11.74 -0.40 -9.41
CA LEU A 97 -10.53 -1.18 -9.16
C LEU A 97 -9.90 -1.70 -10.46
N ASN A 98 -10.71 -2.16 -11.41
CA ASN A 98 -10.22 -2.60 -12.71
C ASN A 98 -9.60 -1.46 -13.51
N THR A 99 -10.24 -0.28 -13.54
CA THR A 99 -9.65 0.91 -14.16
C THR A 99 -8.35 1.34 -13.45
N ALA A 100 -8.32 1.32 -12.12
CA ALA A 100 -7.11 1.64 -11.35
C ALA A 100 -5.95 0.68 -11.68
N ARG A 101 -6.21 -0.63 -11.85
CA ARG A 101 -5.20 -1.59 -12.31
C ARG A 101 -4.67 -1.27 -13.70
N SER A 102 -5.54 -0.85 -14.62
CA SER A 102 -5.13 -0.40 -15.96
C SER A 102 -4.24 0.85 -15.91
N HIS A 103 -4.59 1.84 -15.07
CA HIS A 103 -3.74 3.01 -14.85
C HIS A 103 -2.39 2.62 -14.25
N PHE A 104 -2.37 1.81 -13.19
CA PHE A 104 -1.14 1.35 -12.56
C PHE A 104 -0.22 0.62 -13.56
N ALA A 105 -0.78 -0.27 -14.40
CA ALA A 105 0.00 -0.97 -15.42
C ALA A 105 0.60 -0.01 -16.46
N ALA A 106 -0.17 0.97 -16.92
CA ALA A 106 0.30 1.97 -17.88
C ALA A 106 1.40 2.88 -17.30
N GLU A 107 1.29 3.23 -16.02
CA GLU A 107 2.24 4.10 -15.32
C GLU A 107 3.50 3.33 -14.82
N SER A 108 3.42 2.01 -14.68
CA SER A 108 4.55 1.17 -14.20
C SER A 108 5.54 0.78 -15.30
N ASP A 109 5.15 0.85 -16.58
CA ASP A 109 6.07 0.62 -17.71
C ASP A 109 7.01 1.82 -17.96
N GLU A 110 6.72 2.98 -17.36
CA GLU A 110 7.63 4.13 -17.33
C GLU A 110 8.66 3.95 -16.21
N TYR A 111 9.91 3.67 -16.60
CA TYR A 111 11.10 3.44 -15.76
C TYR A 111 11.33 4.47 -14.64
N ALA A 112 10.58 4.39 -13.54
CA ALA A 112 10.83 5.15 -12.34
C ALA A 112 10.97 4.18 -11.16
N GLN A 113 12.22 3.76 -10.94
CA GLN A 113 12.66 3.37 -9.60
C GLN A 113 12.28 4.51 -8.65
N TRP A 114 11.57 4.18 -7.57
CA TRP A 114 11.32 5.06 -6.45
C TRP A 114 12.53 5.02 -5.51
#